data_AF-A0A9J6GQB1-F1
#
_entry.id   AF-A0A9J6GQB1-F1
#
_cell.length_a   1.000
_cell.length_b   1.000
_cell.length_c   1.000
_cell.angle_alpha   90.00
_cell.angle_beta   90.00
_cell.angle_gamma   90.00
#
_symmetry.space_group_name_H-M   'P 1'
#
loop_
_entity.id
_entity.type
_entity.pdbx_description
1 polymer ?
#
loop_
_entity_poly.entity_id
_entity_poly.type
_entity_poly.pdbx_seq_one_letter_code
_entity_poly.pdbx_strand_id
1 'polypeptide(L)'
;MRFSNEQKANMILAMGAANGNKRKAAKIYRSWKFGGKPSASTIIRNYEILRQTGSFQQQRQRTAYVSTSLRTDVLAFMAPKPQASVGDMAAQAPISKSTVWRILKDSDCHPYHVSLRQC
;
A
#
# COMPACT_ATOMS: atom_id res chain seq x y z
N MET A 1 -10.03 -15.26 -4.45
CA MET A 1 -11.18 -15.11 -3.52
C MET A 1 -10.73 -14.33 -2.30
N ARG A 2 -11.42 -13.24 -1.93
CA ARG A 2 -11.12 -12.49 -0.70
C ARG A 2 -11.98 -13.06 0.43
N PHE A 3 -11.34 -13.48 1.52
CA PHE A 3 -12.00 -13.96 2.73
C PHE A 3 -12.16 -12.80 3.72
N SER A 4 -13.27 -12.79 4.47
CA SER A 4 -13.46 -11.84 5.57
C SER A 4 -12.45 -12.10 6.69
N ASN A 5 -12.27 -11.12 7.59
CA ASN A 5 -11.39 -11.30 8.75
C ASN A 5 -11.91 -12.43 9.67
N GLU A 6 -13.22 -12.56 9.82
CA GLU A 6 -13.85 -13.65 10.55
C GLU A 6 -13.50 -15.02 9.94
N GLN A 7 -13.65 -15.16 8.62
CA GLN A 7 -13.27 -16.40 7.93
C GLN A 7 -11.79 -16.70 8.10
N LYS A 8 -10.91 -15.70 8.02
CA LYS A 8 -9.47 -15.87 8.25
C LYS A 8 -9.17 -16.28 9.70
N ALA A 9 -9.82 -15.70 10.69
CA ALA A 9 -9.68 -16.10 12.08
C ALA A 9 -10.12 -17.56 12.28
N ASN A 10 -11.25 -17.95 11.69
CA ASN A 10 -11.73 -19.34 11.70
C ASN A 10 -10.74 -20.30 11.01
N MET A 11 -10.00 -19.87 9.98
CA MET A 11 -8.92 -20.66 9.39
C MET A 11 -7.78 -20.92 10.38
N ILE A 12 -7.44 -19.95 11.24
CA ILE A 12 -6.42 -20.11 12.28
C ILE A 12 -6.90 -21.07 13.37
N LEU A 13 -8.15 -20.94 13.81
CA LEU A 13 -8.76 -21.89 14.76
C LEU A 13 -8.76 -23.32 14.21
N ALA A 14 -9.11 -23.49 12.93
CA ALA A 14 -9.07 -24.80 12.28
C ALA A 14 -7.65 -25.36 12.18
N MET A 15 -6.64 -24.50 12.00
CA MET A 15 -5.24 -24.92 12.03
C MET A 15 -4.80 -25.36 13.43
N GLY A 16 -5.23 -24.63 14.48
CA GLY A 16 -5.01 -25.01 15.87
C GLY A 16 -5.62 -26.38 16.19
N ALA A 17 -6.90 -26.58 15.86
CA ALA A 17 -7.59 -27.87 16.02
C ALA A 17 -6.96 -29.02 15.20
N ALA A 18 -6.23 -28.68 14.14
CA ALA A 18 -5.51 -29.64 13.32
C ALA A 18 -4.07 -29.92 13.79
N ASN A 19 -3.60 -29.31 14.89
CA ASN A 19 -2.21 -29.35 15.35
C ASN A 19 -1.21 -29.01 14.23
N GLY A 20 -1.51 -27.97 13.45
CA GLY A 20 -0.65 -27.51 12.35
C GLY A 20 -0.77 -28.32 11.04
N ASN A 21 -1.54 -29.42 11.01
CA ASN A 21 -1.72 -30.18 9.77
C ASN A 21 -2.67 -29.46 8.79
N LYS A 22 -2.11 -28.90 7.72
CA LYS A 22 -2.83 -28.13 6.69
C LYS A 22 -4.01 -28.85 6.02
N ARG A 23 -3.88 -30.16 5.74
CA ARG A 23 -4.94 -30.94 5.08
C ARG A 23 -6.10 -31.20 6.05
N LYS A 24 -5.76 -31.53 7.30
CA LYS A 24 -6.73 -31.71 8.38
C LYS A 24 -7.44 -30.39 8.69
N ALA A 25 -6.72 -29.27 8.74
CA ALA A 25 -7.29 -27.93 8.94
C ALA A 25 -8.35 -27.58 7.88
N ALA A 26 -8.08 -27.85 6.60
CA ALA A 26 -9.06 -27.63 5.54
C ALA A 26 -10.30 -28.54 5.68
N LYS A 27 -10.14 -29.78 6.17
CA LYS A 27 -11.26 -30.68 6.45
C LYS A 27 -12.10 -30.17 7.63
N ILE A 28 -11.45 -29.75 8.71
CA ILE A 28 -12.10 -29.18 9.90
C ILE A 28 -12.87 -27.90 9.52
N TYR A 29 -12.22 -26.95 8.85
CA TYR A 29 -12.87 -25.70 8.43
C TYR A 29 -14.13 -25.96 7.60
N ARG A 30 -14.09 -26.94 6.68
CA ARG A 30 -15.26 -27.32 5.86
C ARG A 30 -16.41 -27.90 6.69
N SER A 31 -16.11 -28.59 7.79
CA SER A 31 -17.14 -29.16 8.67
C SER A 31 -17.93 -28.08 9.42
N TRP A 32 -17.32 -26.91 9.66
CA TRP A 32 -17.92 -25.83 10.43
C TRP A 32 -18.92 -24.95 9.64
N LYS A 33 -19.10 -25.20 8.34
CA LYS A 33 -20.10 -24.53 7.48
C LYS A 33 -20.06 -22.98 7.49
N PHE A 34 -18.94 -22.34 7.83
CA PHE A 34 -18.77 -20.87 7.86
C PHE A 34 -18.75 -20.16 6.48
N GLY A 35 -19.14 -20.85 5.41
CA GLY A 35 -19.04 -20.35 4.06
C GLY A 35 -17.61 -20.28 3.53
N GLY A 36 -17.47 -20.38 2.20
CA GLY A 36 -16.19 -20.43 1.52
C GLY A 36 -15.44 -21.76 1.70
N LYS A 37 -14.65 -22.13 0.70
CA LYS A 37 -13.83 -23.36 0.71
C LYS A 37 -12.37 -22.98 0.51
N PRO A 38 -11.67 -22.49 1.56
CA PRO A 38 -10.27 -22.15 1.44
C PRO A 38 -9.44 -23.40 1.13
N SER A 39 -8.42 -23.24 0.29
CA SER A 39 -7.43 -24.29 0.08
C SER A 39 -6.52 -24.41 1.32
N ALA A 40 -5.87 -25.56 1.50
CA ALA A 40 -4.90 -25.74 2.57
C ALA A 40 -3.76 -24.70 2.51
N SER A 41 -3.34 -24.32 1.31
CA SER A 41 -2.33 -23.27 1.09
C SER A 41 -2.83 -21.89 1.51
N THR A 42 -4.12 -21.60 1.30
CA THR A 42 -4.74 -20.35 1.77
C THR A 42 -4.75 -20.26 3.29
N ILE A 43 -5.07 -21.36 3.97
CA ILE A 43 -5.07 -21.42 5.44
C ILE A 43 -3.66 -21.15 5.98
N ILE A 44 -2.64 -21.82 5.43
CA ILE A 44 -1.24 -21.59 5.82
C ILE A 44 -0.81 -20.15 5.55
N ARG A 45 -1.10 -19.63 4.36
CA ARG A 45 -0.71 -18.26 4.01
C ARG A 45 -1.27 -17.24 4.99
N ASN A 46 -2.53 -17.37 5.40
CA ASN A 46 -3.12 -16.42 6.35
C ASN A 46 -2.50 -16.56 7.75
N TYR A 47 -2.14 -17.77 8.16
CA TYR A 47 -1.41 -18.00 9.42
C TYR A 47 0.00 -17.40 9.38
N GLU A 48 0.75 -17.65 8.32
CA GLU A 48 2.09 -17.08 8.13
C GLU A 48 2.06 -15.55 8.12
N ILE A 49 1.12 -14.96 7.37
CA ILE A 49 0.92 -13.51 7.37
C ILE A 49 0.63 -13.01 8.80
N LEU A 50 -0.35 -13.62 9.48
CA LEU A 50 -0.70 -13.21 10.85
C LEU A 50 0.49 -13.35 11.81
N ARG A 51 1.26 -14.43 11.71
CA ARG A 51 2.45 -14.68 12.52
C ARG A 51 3.55 -13.64 12.27
N GLN A 52 3.75 -13.24 11.01
CA GLN A 52 4.82 -12.31 10.63
C GLN A 52 4.46 -10.85 10.90
N THR A 53 3.22 -10.44 10.63
CA THR A 53 2.81 -9.02 10.67
C THR A 53 1.88 -8.68 11.81
N GLY A 54 1.33 -9.68 12.53
CA GLY A 54 0.29 -9.47 13.54
C GLY A 54 -1.08 -9.06 12.98
N SER A 55 -1.24 -9.01 11.65
CA SER A 55 -2.47 -8.53 11.00
C SER A 55 -2.80 -9.29 9.72
N PHE A 56 -4.08 -9.60 9.51
CA PHE A 56 -4.57 -10.18 8.25
C PHE A 56 -4.60 -9.20 7.07
N GLN A 57 -4.43 -7.90 7.34
CA GLN A 57 -4.28 -6.89 6.31
C GLN A 57 -2.80 -6.76 5.97
N GLN A 58 -2.44 -7.12 4.74
CA GLN A 58 -1.17 -6.65 4.19
C GLN A 58 -1.30 -5.15 3.99
N GLN A 59 -0.62 -4.37 4.84
CA GLN A 59 -0.41 -2.96 4.56
C GLN A 59 0.31 -2.87 3.22
N ARG A 60 -0.39 -2.35 2.22
CA ARG A 60 0.22 -2.06 0.94
C ARG A 60 1.15 -0.87 1.17
N GLN A 61 2.41 -1.16 1.45
CA GLN A 61 3.49 -0.19 1.40
C GLN A 61 3.52 0.34 -0.04
N ARG A 62 2.80 1.43 -0.32
CA ARG A 62 3.00 2.17 -1.56
C ARG A 62 4.37 2.80 -1.41
N THR A 63 5.38 2.20 -2.03
CA THR A 63 6.68 2.83 -2.22
C THR A 63 6.47 4.05 -3.10
N ALA A 64 6.16 5.16 -2.45
CA ALA A 64 6.10 6.48 -3.02
C ALA A 64 7.50 7.07 -3.18
N TYR A 65 8.49 6.26 -3.59
CA TYR A 65 9.86 6.73 -3.68
C TYR A 65 9.98 7.64 -4.92
N VAL A 66 9.93 8.95 -4.68
CA VAL A 66 10.50 9.94 -5.60
C VAL A 66 11.98 9.98 -5.29
N SER A 67 12.85 9.86 -6.29
CA SER A 67 14.28 10.03 -6.05
C SER A 67 14.57 11.44 -5.53
N THR A 68 15.53 11.56 -4.61
CA THR A 68 15.95 12.86 -4.07
C THR A 68 16.36 13.82 -5.17
N SER A 69 17.06 13.33 -6.21
CA SER A 69 17.44 14.12 -7.40
C SER A 69 16.24 14.73 -8.10
N LEU A 70 15.19 13.92 -8.35
CA LEU A 70 13.98 14.37 -9.02
C LEU A 70 13.23 15.40 -8.16
N ARG A 71 13.26 15.24 -6.83
CA ARG A 71 12.70 16.22 -5.90
C ARG A 71 13.44 17.55 -5.98
N THR A 72 14.77 17.55 -5.98
CA THR A 72 15.57 18.77 -6.13
C THR A 72 15.36 19.44 -7.49
N ASP A 73 15.30 18.68 -8.59
CA ASP A 73 15.12 19.24 -9.94
C ASP A 73 13.76 19.96 -10.06
N VAL A 74 12.71 19.35 -9.51
CA VAL A 74 11.35 19.92 -9.46
C VAL A 74 11.30 21.19 -8.62
N LEU A 75 11.96 21.22 -7.46
CA LEU A 75 11.99 22.40 -6.59
C LEU A 75 12.84 23.53 -7.20
N ALA A 76 14.01 23.22 -7.75
CA ALA A 76 14.89 24.19 -8.40
C ALA A 76 14.24 24.85 -9.62
N PHE A 77 13.37 24.12 -10.34
CA PHE A 77 12.60 24.68 -11.45
C PHE A 77 11.51 25.66 -10.98
N MET A 78 10.85 25.39 -9.85
CA MET A 78 9.80 26.28 -9.32
C MET A 78 10.35 27.50 -8.57
N ALA A 79 11.52 27.39 -7.95
CA ALA A 79 12.15 28.49 -7.19
C ALA A 79 12.18 29.84 -7.96
N PRO A 80 12.64 29.92 -9.22
CA PRO A 80 12.61 31.18 -9.98
C PRO A 80 11.24 31.55 -10.55
N LYS A 81 10.27 30.63 -10.59
CA LYS A 81 8.95 30.81 -11.21
C LYS A 81 7.85 30.16 -10.35
N PRO A 82 7.53 30.73 -9.18
CA PRO A 82 6.57 30.11 -8.25
C PRO A 82 5.14 30.01 -8.80
N GLN A 83 4.81 30.76 -9.87
CA GLN A 83 3.52 30.69 -10.55
C GLN A 83 3.48 29.73 -11.75
N ALA A 84 4.59 29.04 -12.06
CA ALA A 84 4.60 28.07 -13.15
C ALA A 84 3.63 26.92 -12.82
N SER A 85 2.86 26.49 -13.82
CA SER A 85 1.89 25.42 -13.60
C SER A 85 2.59 24.07 -13.51
N VAL A 86 1.96 23.11 -12.84
CA VAL A 86 2.38 21.69 -12.87
C VAL A 86 2.47 21.16 -14.31
N GLY A 87 1.66 21.72 -15.22
CA GLY A 87 1.69 21.40 -16.64
C GLY A 87 2.96 21.85 -17.34
N ASP A 88 3.44 23.06 -17.04
CA ASP A 88 4.64 23.63 -17.65
C ASP A 88 5.89 22.83 -17.29
N MET A 89 5.97 22.37 -16.04
CA MET A 89 7.08 21.53 -15.60
C MET A 89 7.02 20.13 -16.22
N ALA A 90 5.84 19.51 -16.28
CA ALA A 90 5.67 18.21 -16.92
C ALA A 90 5.89 18.26 -18.45
N ALA A 91 5.83 19.45 -19.07
CA ALA A 91 6.19 19.65 -20.46
C ALA A 91 7.71 19.81 -20.65
N GLN A 92 8.42 20.39 -19.67
CA GLN A 92 9.86 20.61 -19.74
C GLN A 92 10.70 19.44 -19.24
N ALA A 93 10.13 18.57 -18.41
CA ALA A 93 10.77 17.35 -17.94
C ALA A 93 9.84 16.15 -18.17
N PRO A 94 10.35 14.95 -18.47
CA PRO A 94 9.56 13.73 -18.70
C PRO A 94 8.99 13.16 -17.38
N ILE A 95 8.34 14.00 -16.58
CA ILE A 95 7.83 13.70 -15.25
C ILE A 95 6.31 13.75 -15.30
N SER A 96 5.64 12.75 -14.73
CA SER A 96 4.18 12.78 -14.66
C SER A 96 3.69 13.96 -13.81
N LYS A 97 2.59 14.61 -14.25
CA LYS A 97 1.93 15.68 -13.49
C LYS A 97 1.62 15.26 -12.04
N SER A 98 1.21 14.01 -11.84
CA SER A 98 0.93 13.44 -10.51
C SER A 98 2.16 13.38 -9.61
N THR A 99 3.33 13.07 -10.19
CA THR A 99 4.60 13.05 -9.45
C THR A 99 5.02 14.47 -9.05
N VAL A 100 4.94 15.42 -9.99
CA VAL A 100 5.23 16.84 -9.71
C VAL A 100 4.31 17.36 -8.61
N TRP A 101 3.01 17.15 -8.73
CA TRP A 101 2.04 17.60 -7.73
C TRP A 101 2.30 17.00 -6.34
N ARG A 102 2.69 15.72 -6.28
CA ARG A 102 3.06 15.08 -5.01
C ARG A 102 4.32 15.70 -4.41
N ILE A 103 5.37 15.92 -5.20
CA ILE A 103 6.62 16.55 -4.72
C ILE A 103 6.35 17.94 -4.16
N LEU A 104 5.56 18.73 -4.88
CA LEU A 104 5.16 20.07 -4.49
C LEU A 104 4.35 20.06 -3.19
N LYS A 105 3.39 19.15 -3.07
CA LYS A 105 2.60 18.96 -1.85
C LYS A 105 3.46 18.52 -0.66
N ASP A 106 4.37 17.56 -0.85
CA ASP A 106 5.26 17.05 0.21
C ASP A 106 6.31 18.09 0.67
N SER A 107 6.55 19.13 -0.12
CA SER A 107 7.45 20.24 0.18
C SER A 107 6.71 21.53 0.53
N ASP A 108 5.38 21.51 0.70
CA ASP A 108 4.52 22.68 0.92
C ASP A 108 4.61 23.79 -0.15
N CYS A 109 5.17 23.49 -1.32
CA CYS A 109 5.34 24.42 -2.43
C CYS A 109 4.12 24.39 -3.35
N HIS A 110 3.12 25.22 -3.07
CA HIS A 110 1.86 25.22 -3.83
C HIS A 110 1.90 26.24 -4.99
N PRO A 111 1.74 25.82 -6.26
CA PRO A 111 1.80 26.71 -7.43
C PRO A 111 0.80 27.88 -7.42
N TYR A 112 -0.22 27.81 -6.57
CA TYR A 112 -1.34 28.77 -6.51
C TYR A 112 -1.41 29.55 -5.20
N HIS A 113 -0.49 29.31 -4.27
CA HIS A 113 -0.38 30.11 -3.06
C HIS A 113 0.95 30.86 -3.11
N VAL A 114 0.90 32.20 -3.16
CA VAL A 114 2.04 33.06 -2.85
C VAL A 114 2.40 32.85 -1.38
N SER A 115 3.14 31.79 -1.09
CA SER A 115 3.79 31.61 0.20
C SER A 115 5.04 32.47 0.23
N LEU A 116 5.16 33.36 1.22
CA LEU A 116 6.39 34.11 1.53
C LEU A 116 7.59 33.21 1.86
N ARG A 117 7.39 31.89 1.94
CA ARG A 117 8.44 30.89 2.11
C ARG A 117 9.00 30.57 0.73
N GLN A 118 10.30 30.83 0.57
CA GLN A 118 11.06 30.40 -0.60
C GLN A 118 11.03 28.88 -0.67
N CYS A 119 10.47 28.37 -1.76
CA CYS A 119 10.90 27.14 -2.40
C CYS A 119 12.18 27.46 -3.19
#